data_AF-A0A8T7BC16-F1
#
_entry.id   AF-A0A8T7BC16-F1
#
_cell.length_a   1.000
_cell.length_b   1.000
_cell.length_c   1.000
_cell.angle_alpha   90.00
_cell.angle_beta   90.00
_cell.angle_gamma   90.00
#
_symmetry.space_group_name_H-M   'P 1'
#
loop_
_entity.id
_entity.type
_entity.pdbx_description
1 polymer ?
#
loop_
_entity_poly.entity_id
_entity_poly.type
_entity_poly.pdbx_seq_one_letter_code
_entity_poly.pdbx_strand_id
1 'polypeptide(L)' 'MSKKPNKKKVDSNTIAVNRKARFEFSIEEDVEAGLVLEGWEVKSLRAGRAQLTEGYVIVKNGELW' A
#
# COMPACT_ATOMS: atom_id res chain seq x y z
N MET A 1 10.74 30.28 -21.38
CA MET A 1 9.88 29.19 -20.87
C MET A 1 10.53 28.59 -19.63
N SER A 2 9.94 28.80 -18.46
CA SER A 2 10.54 28.49 -17.16
C SER A 2 10.54 26.98 -16.89
N LYS A 3 11.69 26.41 -16.54
CA LYS A 3 11.83 25.00 -16.10
C LYS A 3 11.06 24.82 -14.79
N LYS A 4 9.97 24.04 -14.82
CA LYS A 4 9.21 23.66 -13.61
C LYS A 4 10.14 22.98 -12.60
N PRO A 5 10.10 23.36 -11.31
CA PRO A 5 10.98 22.78 -10.30
C PRO A 5 10.56 21.32 -10.07
N ASN A 6 11.51 20.41 -10.24
CA ASN A 6 11.34 18.99 -9.96
C ASN A 6 11.16 18.83 -8.44
N LYS A 7 9.91 18.70 -7.97
CA LYS A 7 9.61 18.40 -6.56
C LYS A 7 10.25 17.05 -6.24
N LYS A 8 11.36 17.06 -5.48
CA LYS A 8 11.91 15.87 -4.83
C LYS A 8 10.76 15.20 -4.08
N LYS A 9 10.42 13.97 -4.49
CA LYS A 9 9.45 13.15 -3.77
C LYS A 9 10.00 12.95 -2.37
N VAL A 10 9.26 13.43 -1.39
CA VAL A 10 9.52 13.12 0.02
C VAL A 10 9.47 11.59 0.13
N ASP A 11 10.55 10.98 0.57
CA ASP A 11 10.64 9.57 0.95
C ASP A 11 9.76 9.32 2.18
N SER A 12 8.45 9.54 2.06
CA SER A 12 7.50 8.99 3.01
C SER A 12 7.58 7.48 2.83
N ASN A 13 7.89 6.75 3.91
CA ASN A 13 8.00 5.30 3.94
C ASN A 13 6.68 4.57 3.54
N THR A 14 5.63 5.33 3.24
CA THR A 14 4.34 4.88 2.75
C THR A 14 4.42 4.48 1.27
N ILE A 15 4.42 3.18 1.01
CA ILE A 15 4.45 2.61 -0.34
C ILE A 15 3.11 2.74 -1.06
N ALA A 16 2.02 2.34 -0.39
CA ALA A 16 0.69 2.32 -0.96
C ALA A 16 -0.36 2.60 0.13
N VAL A 17 -1.43 3.28 -0.25
CA VAL A 17 -2.58 3.54 0.63
C VAL A 17 -3.86 3.31 -0.17
N ASN A 18 -4.71 2.40 0.31
CA ASN A 18 -6.03 2.20 -0.28
C ASN A 18 -7.00 3.29 0.19
N ARG A 19 -7.09 4.38 -0.57
CA ARG A 19 -8.03 5.48 -0.27
C ARG A 19 -9.49 5.10 -0.49
N LYS A 20 -9.75 4.14 -1.39
CA LYS A 20 -11.11 3.67 -1.71
C LYS A 20 -11.72 2.93 -0.51
N ALA A 21 -10.95 2.06 0.14
CA ALA A 21 -11.40 1.35 1.33
C ALA A 21 -11.85 2.30 2.46
N ARG A 22 -11.11 3.40 2.69
CA ARG A 22 -11.46 4.43 3.69
C ARG A 22 -12.69 5.27 3.34
N PHE A 23 -13.11 5.28 2.08
CA PHE A 23 -14.30 6.02 1.64
C PHE A 23 -15.55 5.13 1.62
N GLU A 24 -15.40 3.87 1.22
CA GLU A 24 -16.52 2.93 1.08
C GLU A 24 -16.86 2.20 2.37
N PHE A 25 -15.90 2.01 3.27
CA PHE A 25 -16.08 1.28 4.52
C PHE A 25 -15.73 2.16 5.72
N SER A 26 -16.44 1.94 6.83
CA SER A 26 -16.04 2.45 8.14
C SER A 26 -15.11 1.43 8.79
N ILE A 27 -13.88 1.85 9.09
CA ILE A 27 -12.88 1.01 9.75
C ILE A 27 -13.10 1.12 11.26
N GLU A 28 -13.43 0.01 11.92
CA GLU A 28 -13.57 -0.05 13.38
C GLU A 28 -12.22 -0.28 14.08
N GLU A 29 -11.40 -1.18 13.54
CA GLU A 29 -10.10 -1.53 14.09
C GLU A 29 -9.03 -1.63 13.00
N ASP A 30 -7.84 -1.09 13.29
CA ASP A 30 -6.64 -1.22 12.46
C ASP A 30 -5.75 -2.34 13.02
N VAL A 31 -5.37 -3.28 12.16
CA VAL A 31 -4.45 -4.38 12.51
C VAL A 31 -3.13 -4.24 11.76
N GLU A 32 -2.01 -4.47 12.45
CA GLU A 32 -0.69 -4.52 11.82
C GLU A 32 -0.35 -5.96 11.42
N ALA A 33 0.00 -6.15 10.15
CA ALA A 33 0.38 -7.44 9.59
C ALA A 33 1.68 -7.32 8.80
N GLY A 34 2.50 -8.38 8.83
CA GLY A 34 3.67 -8.51 7.97
C GLY A 34 3.33 -9.32 6.72
N LEU A 35 3.49 -8.72 5.54
CA LEU A 35 3.32 -9.43 4.27
C LEU A 35 4.68 -9.99 3.82
N VAL A 36 4.76 -11.30 3.58
CA VAL A 36 5.94 -11.92 2.97
C VAL A 36 5.85 -11.72 1.46
N LEU A 37 6.86 -11.08 0.88
CA LEU A 37 6.90 -10.73 -0.54
C LEU A 37 8.17 -11.25 -1.21
N GLU A 38 8.05 -11.57 -2.48
CA GLU A 38 9.17 -11.93 -3.32
C GLU A 38 9.93 -10.69 -3.82
N GLY A 39 11.21 -10.85 -4.14
CA GLY A 39 12.09 -9.72 -4.48
C GLY A 39 11.61 -8.86 -5.66
N TRP A 40 10.90 -9.46 -6.61
CA TRP A 40 10.32 -8.75 -7.76
C TRP A 40 9.07 -7.94 -7.40
N GLU A 41 8.30 -8.37 -6.39
CA GLU A 41 7.14 -7.64 -5.86
C GLU A 41 7.61 -6.39 -5.11
N VAL A 42 8.65 -6.53 -4.28
CA VAL A 42 9.29 -5.40 -3.59
C VAL A 42 9.76 -4.34 -4.60
N LYS A 43 10.33 -4.78 -5.73
CA LYS A 43 10.76 -3.86 -6.80
C LYS A 43 9.59 -3.12 -7.44
N SER A 44 8.47 -3.80 -7.68
CA SER A 44 7.25 -3.20 -8.26
C SER A 44 6.55 -2.24 -7.31
N LEU A 45 6.48 -2.59 -6.02
CA LEU A 45 5.97 -1.74 -4.96
C LEU A 45 6.79 -0.46 -4.78
N ARG A 46 8.12 -0.56 -4.77
CA ARG A 46 9.02 0.62 -4.72
C ARG A 46 8.90 1.51 -5.95
N ALA A 47 8.53 0.95 -7.11
CA ALA A 47 8.20 1.71 -8.31
C ALA A 47 6.83 2.41 -8.24
N GLY A 48 6.07 2.24 -7.15
CA GLY A 48 4.74 2.80 -6.94
C GLY A 48 3.65 2.12 -7.76
N ARG A 49 3.92 0.91 -8.28
CA ARG A 49 2.95 0.11 -9.05
C ARG A 49 2.30 -0.92 -8.13
N ALA A 50 1.39 -0.44 -7.29
CA ALA A 50 0.63 -1.26 -6.34
C ALA A 50 -0.85 -0.91 -6.44
N GLN A 51 -1.72 -1.91 -6.54
CA GLN A 51 -3.16 -1.72 -6.50
C GLN A 51 -3.75 -2.68 -5.47
N LEU A 52 -4.35 -2.13 -4.42
CA LEU A 52 -4.99 -2.89 -3.33
C LEU A 52 -6.53 -2.91 -3.47
N THR A 53 -7.03 -2.70 -4.69
CA THR A 53 -8.47 -2.65 -4.95
C THR A 53 -9.04 -4.07 -4.93
N GLU A 54 -10.20 -4.25 -4.29
CA GLU A 54 -10.96 -5.52 -4.25
C GLU A 54 -10.23 -6.71 -3.57
N GLY A 55 -9.17 -6.44 -2.80
CA GLY A 55 -8.55 -7.44 -1.94
C GLY A 55 -9.36 -7.68 -0.67
N TYR A 56 -9.40 -8.93 -0.21
CA TYR A 56 -9.92 -9.33 1.09
C TYR A 56 -8.83 -10.10 1.83
N VAL A 57 -8.89 -10.10 3.16
CA VAL A 57 -7.95 -10.81 4.02
C VAL A 57 -8.71 -11.89 4.77
N ILE A 58 -8.14 -13.09 4.88
CA ILE A 58 -8.72 -14.19 5.66
C ILE A 58 -7.86 -14.44 6.89
N VAL A 59 -8.51 -14.48 8.05
CA VAL A 59 -7.88 -14.96 9.30
C VAL A 59 -7.94 -16.48 9.32
N LYS A 60 -6.79 -17.15 9.28
CA LYS A 60 -6.72 -18.62 9.37
C LYS A 60 -5.59 -19.03 10.30
N ASN A 61 -5.90 -19.84 11.31
CA ASN A 61 -4.92 -20.37 12.28
C ASN A 61 -4.06 -19.30 12.99
N GLY A 62 -4.59 -18.09 13.17
CA GLY A 62 -3.85 -16.96 13.77
C GLY A 62 -2.99 -16.18 12.79
N GLU A 63 -3.05 -16.49 11.50
CA GLU A 63 -2.34 -15.79 10.42
C GLU A 63 -3.33 -15.05 9.51
N LEU A 64 -2.85 -13.97 8.90
CA LEU A 64 -3.59 -13.15 7.95
C LEU A 64 -3.10 -13.47 6.53
N TRP A 65 -4.02 -13.88 5.66
CA TRP A 65 -3.76 -14.27 4.28
C TRP A 65 -4.48 -13.35 3.30
#